data_AF-A0A1V5AQB5-F1
#
_entry.id   AF-A0A1V5AQB5-F1
#
_cell.length_a   1.000
_cell.length_b   1.000
_cell.length_c   1.000
_cell.angle_alpha   90.00
_cell.angle_beta   90.00
_cell.angle_gamma   90.00
#
_symmetry.space_group_name_H-M   'P 1'
#
loop_
_entity.id
_entity.type
_entity.pdbx_description
1 polymer ?
#
loop_
_entity_poly.entity_id
_entity_poly.type
_entity_poly.pdbx_seq_one_letter_code
_entity_poly.pdbx_strand_id
1 'polypeptide(L)'
;MRPTLKDELEYAIWKITGLSIPFNEHVIPHLSKEIARKTGEDPGEVSMRLAAQIKEIIWEDIQSQYRNRAPCQKAVQSPVEN
;
A
#
# COMPACT_ATOMS: atom_id res chain seq x y z
N MET A 1 -8.24 6.59 11.62
CA MET A 1 -8.67 6.96 10.24
C MET A 1 -8.19 5.85 9.32
N ARG A 2 -9.00 5.31 8.42
CA ARG A 2 -8.49 4.35 7.42
C ARG A 2 -7.66 5.14 6.41
N PRO A 3 -6.44 4.71 6.04
CA PRO A 3 -5.70 5.33 4.95
C PRO A 3 -6.57 5.33 3.69
N THR A 4 -6.52 6.41 2.92
CA THR A 4 -7.16 6.41 1.60
C THR A 4 -6.35 5.54 0.64
N LEU A 5 -6.96 5.03 -0.43
CA LEU A 5 -6.23 4.31 -1.48
C LEU A 5 -5.04 5.13 -2.00
N LYS A 6 -5.16 6.46 -2.01
CA LYS A 6 -4.09 7.38 -2.39
C LYS A 6 -2.89 7.28 -1.43
N ASP A 7 -3.13 7.30 -0.12
CA ASP A 7 -2.07 7.21 0.89
C ASP A 7 -1.33 5.86 0.81
N GLU A 8 -2.08 4.78 0.59
CA GLU A 8 -1.53 3.42 0.40
C GLU A 8 -0.66 3.33 -0.85
N LEU A 9 -1.06 3.99 -1.95
CA LEU A 9 -0.28 4.06 -3.17
C LEU A 9 1.00 4.86 -2.98
N GLU A 10 0.94 6.02 -2.31
CA GLU A 10 2.11 6.83 -1.98
C GLU A 10 3.09 6.06 -1.08
N TYR A 11 2.57 5.34 -0.09
CA TYR A 11 3.36 4.48 0.78
C TYR A 11 4.04 3.35 0.01
N ALA A 12 3.31 2.65 -0.87
CA ALA A 12 3.88 1.58 -1.69
C ALA A 12 4.98 2.10 -2.64
N ILE A 13 4.76 3.28 -3.26
CA ILE A 13 5.77 3.92 -4.12
C ILE A 13 7.02 4.27 -3.31
N TRP A 14 6.86 4.84 -2.11
CA TRP A 14 7.97 5.13 -1.22
C TRP A 14 8.72 3.85 -0.81
N LYS A 15 8.00 2.76 -0.50
CA LYS A 15 8.62 1.47 -0.18
C LYS A 15 9.46 0.89 -1.31
N ILE A 16 9.00 1.02 -2.55
CA ILE A 16 9.69 0.47 -3.73
C ILE A 16 10.87 1.36 -4.15
N THR A 17 10.67 2.68 -4.18
CA THR A 17 11.60 3.62 -4.82
C THR A 17 12.45 4.42 -3.83
N GLY A 18 12.05 4.46 -2.56
CA GLY A 18 12.60 5.37 -1.54
C GLY A 18 12.14 6.83 -1.70
N LEU A 19 11.33 7.15 -2.72
CA LEU A 19 10.91 8.51 -3.04
C LEU A 19 9.54 8.80 -2.43
N SER A 20 9.43 9.88 -1.67
CA SER A 20 8.14 10.42 -1.22
C SER A 20 7.60 11.36 -2.29
N ILE A 21 6.65 10.86 -3.08
CA ILE A 21 6.05 11.59 -4.21
C ILE A 21 4.54 11.53 -4.05
N PRO A 22 3.82 12.65 -4.20
CA PRO A 22 2.36 12.63 -4.21
C PRO A 22 1.85 11.80 -5.39
N PHE A 23 0.92 10.89 -5.12
CA PHE A 23 0.40 10.00 -6.14
C PHE A 23 -0.49 10.78 -7.13
N ASN A 24 -0.24 10.53 -8.40
CA ASN A 24 -1.12 10.85 -9.52
C ASN A 24 -1.04 9.74 -10.57
N GLU A 25 -1.97 9.75 -11.52
CA GLU A 25 -2.10 8.74 -12.57
C GLU A 25 -0.87 8.58 -13.49
N HIS A 26 0.03 9.57 -13.51
CA HIS A 26 1.24 9.53 -14.32
C HIS A 26 2.48 9.01 -13.57
N VAL A 27 2.42 8.84 -12.24
CA VAL A 27 3.58 8.41 -11.44
C VAL A 27 4.03 7.01 -11.85
N ILE A 28 3.10 6.05 -11.95
CA ILE A 28 3.42 4.67 -12.31
C ILE A 28 4.00 4.57 -13.73
N PRO A 29 3.37 5.13 -14.79
CA PRO A 29 3.97 5.15 -16.12
C PRO A 29 5.34 5.83 -16.18
N HIS A 30 5.53 6.91 -15.42
CA HIS A 30 6.81 7.64 -15.41
C HIS A 30 7.92 6.82 -14.74
N LEU A 31 7.64 6.25 -13.57
CA LEU A 31 8.58 5.38 -12.86
C LEU A 31 8.96 4.16 -13.70
N SER A 32 7.99 3.52 -14.35
CA SER A 32 8.27 2.38 -15.22
C SER A 32 9.20 2.73 -16.37
N LYS A 33 8.98 3.89 -17.02
CA LYS A 33 9.86 4.38 -18.08
C LYS A 33 11.26 4.66 -17.59
N GLU A 34 11.40 5.31 -16.43
CA GLU A 34 12.72 5.62 -15.86
C GLU A 34 13.48 4.37 -15.42
N ILE A 35 12.79 3.38 -14.85
CA ILE A 35 13.38 2.08 -14.50
C ILE A 35 13.80 1.34 -15.76
N ALA A 36 12.90 1.21 -16.75
CA ALA A 36 13.19 0.57 -18.04
C ALA A 36 14.39 1.22 -18.74
N ARG A 37 14.48 2.56 -18.71
CA ARG A 37 15.62 3.30 -19.27
C ARG A 37 16.94 2.98 -18.58
N LYS A 38 16.92 2.72 -17.27
CA LYS A 38 18.12 2.40 -16.48
C LYS A 38 18.53 0.94 -16.59
N THR A 39 17.58 0.02 -16.72
CA THR A 39 17.83 -1.42 -16.75
C THR A 39 17.90 -2.01 -18.15
N GLY A 40 17.40 -1.30 -19.16
CA GLY A 40 17.25 -1.80 -20.53
C GLY A 40 16.08 -2.78 -20.71
N GLU A 41 15.20 -2.89 -19.72
CA GLU A 41 14.00 -3.76 -19.76
C GLU A 41 12.86 -3.12 -20.58
N ASP A 42 11.86 -3.93 -20.96
CA ASP A 42 10.65 -3.43 -21.61
C ASP A 42 9.80 -2.60 -20.61
N PRO A 43 9.36 -1.38 -20.97
CA PRO A 43 8.59 -0.53 -20.07
C PRO A 43 7.20 -1.09 -19.72
N GLY A 44 6.62 -1.94 -20.57
CA GLY A 44 5.38 -2.66 -20.28
C GLY A 44 5.59 -3.73 -19.23
N GLU A 45 6.63 -4.54 -19.35
CA GLU A 45 7.01 -5.54 -18.35
C GLU A 45 7.34 -4.92 -16.99
N VAL A 46 8.13 -3.84 -17.00
CA VAL A 46 8.41 -3.07 -15.78
C VAL A 46 7.14 -2.52 -15.15
N SER A 47 6.20 -2.01 -15.95
CA SER A 47 4.91 -1.51 -15.44
C SER A 47 4.07 -2.60 -14.78
N MET A 48 4.00 -3.78 -15.39
CA MET A 48 3.27 -4.92 -14.81
C MET A 48 3.90 -5.36 -13.48
N ARG A 49 5.23 -5.46 -13.44
CA ARG A 49 5.97 -5.81 -12.21
C ARG A 49 5.75 -4.76 -11.12
N LEU A 50 5.82 -3.48 -11.45
CA LEU A 50 5.60 -2.38 -10.50
C LEU A 50 4.18 -2.42 -9.94
N ALA A 51 3.18 -2.64 -10.80
CA ALA A 51 1.78 -2.77 -10.37
C ALA A 51 1.54 -4.00 -9.48
N ALA A 52 2.22 -5.12 -9.74
CA ALA A 52 2.15 -6.31 -8.90
C ALA A 52 2.74 -6.06 -7.50
N GLN A 53 3.93 -5.45 -7.43
CA GLN A 53 4.57 -5.11 -6.15
C GLN A 53 3.73 -4.14 -5.32
N ILE A 54 3.14 -3.12 -5.95
CA ILE A 54 2.26 -2.17 -5.27
C ILE A 54 1.05 -2.90 -4.65
N LYS A 55 0.41 -3.80 -5.41
CA LYS A 55 -0.72 -4.58 -4.90
C LYS A 55 -0.33 -5.45 -3.72
N GLU A 56 0.85 -6.07 -3.77
CA GLU A 56 1.36 -6.92 -2.71
C GLU A 56 1.60 -6.12 -1.42
N ILE A 57 2.28 -4.97 -1.51
CA ILE A 57 2.53 -4.09 -0.36
C ILE A 57 1.22 -3.64 0.30
N ILE A 58 0.26 -3.17 -0.51
CA ILE A 58 -1.04 -2.73 0.00
C ILE A 58 -1.81 -3.90 0.63
N TRP A 59 -1.76 -5.08 0.01
CA TRP A 59 -2.42 -6.27 0.54
C TRP A 59 -1.83 -6.69 1.89
N GLU A 60 -0.50 -6.71 2.02
CA GLU A 60 0.18 -7.02 3.27
C GLU A 60 -0.16 -6.02 4.38
N ASP A 61 -0.19 -4.72 4.05
CA ASP A 61 -0.53 -3.69 5.01
C ASP A 61 -1.98 -3.83 5.50
N ILE A 62 -2.93 -4.04 4.57
CA ILE A 62 -4.33 -4.33 4.89
C ILE A 62 -4.43 -5.57 5.77
N GLN A 63 -3.77 -6.67 5.42
CA GLN A 63 -3.78 -7.90 6.22
C GLN A 63 -3.20 -7.67 7.62
N SER A 64 -2.13 -6.89 7.75
CA SER A 64 -1.55 -6.49 9.04
C SER A 64 -2.54 -5.68 9.87
N GLN A 65 -3.22 -4.70 9.27
CA GLN A 65 -4.27 -3.93 9.94
C GLN A 65 -5.45 -4.79 10.40
N TYR A 66 -5.87 -5.78 9.60
CA TYR A 66 -6.93 -6.73 9.98
C TYR A 66 -6.49 -7.68 11.10
N ARG A 67 -5.26 -8.20 11.07
CA ARG A 67 -4.71 -9.07 12.12
C ARG A 67 -4.52 -8.33 13.45
N ASN A 68 -4.08 -7.07 13.39
CA ASN A 68 -3.85 -6.25 14.59
C ASN A 68 -5.14 -5.62 15.16
N ARG A 69 -6.25 -5.64 14.42
CA ARG A 69 -7.57 -5.42 14.99
C ARG A 69 -8.00 -6.66 15.77
N ALA A 70 -7.50 -6.78 16.99
CA ALA A 70 -8.10 -7.66 18.00
C ALA A 70 -9.62 -7.39 18.06
N PRO A 71 -10.46 -8.42 18.27
CA PRO A 71 -11.88 -8.20 18.48
C PRO A 71 -12.02 -7.22 19.65
N CYS A 72 -12.79 -6.15 19.45
CA CYS A 72 -13.24 -5.32 20.56
C CYS A 72 -13.97 -6.27 21.52
N GLN A 73 -13.29 -6.71 22.59
CA GLN A 73 -13.97 -7.22 23.76
C GLN A 73 -14.77 -6.02 24.27
N LYS A 74 -16.04 -5.95 23.86
CA LYS A 74 -17.04 -5.23 24.63
C LYS A 74 -17.00 -5.91 25.99
N ALA A 75 -16.22 -5.36 26.91
CA ALA A 75 -16.40 -5.58 28.32
C ALA A 75 -17.81 -5.09 28.61
N VAL A 76 -18.78 -6.00 28.56
CA VAL A 76 -20.08 -5.79 29.16
C VAL A 76 -19.76 -5.68 30.64
N GLN A 77 -19.66 -4.44 31.10
CA GLN A 77 -19.64 -4.10 32.52
C GLN A 77 -20.86 -4.78 33.15
N SER A 78 -20.63 -5.84 33.91
CA SER A 78 -21.49 -6.11 35.06
C SER A 78 -21.37 -4.89 35.96
N PRO A 79 -22.51 -4.27 36.33
CA PRO A 79 -23.05 -4.60 37.64
C PRO A 79 -24.59 -4.52 37.67
N VAL A 80 -25.24 -5.41 38.43
CA VAL A 80 -26.26 -4.98 39.40
C VAL A 80 -26.26 -6.02 40.51
N GLU A 81 -25.78 -5.61 41.68
CA GLU A 81 -26.17 -6.15 42.97
C GLU A 81 -27.66 -5.87 43.20
N ASN A 82 -28.45 -6.92 43.44
CA ASN A 82 -29.47 -7.02 44.50
C ASN A 82 -30.12 -8.39 44.46
#